data_AF-A0A1L9VUJ8-F1
#
_entry.id   AF-A0A1L9VUJ8-F1
#
_cell.length_a   1.000
_cell.length_b   1.000
_cell.length_c   1.000
_cell.angle_alpha   90.00
_cell.angle_beta   90.00
_cell.angle_gamma   90.00
#
_symmetry.space_group_name_H-M   'P 1'
#
loop_
_entity.id
_entity.type
_entity.pdbx_description
1 polymer ?
#
loop_
_entity_poly.entity_id
_entity_poly.type
_entity_poly.pdbx_seq_one_letter_code
_entity_poly.pdbx_strand_id
1 'polypeptide(L)'
;MPVYLLYGFRWPRAGFTGVRVYIVLNNLENATAEYLQQPETARLLLESFKKNEPDIVARLPEVRFIEQYDPEDISSETAVSQPYAYVAARVIEMPDLNTPGNNICWDVEELNKDSGLMEEASNAITEFRDKYAAGEKLGWYIVYNGDPERYFPETDEETVEEDDEDMMDEEYTSNDVGSNNNSGEPERPKTSSGSRFSDKITRLFKKNSNSTP
;
A
#
# COMPACT_ATOMS: atom_id res chain seq x y z
N MET A 1 13.61 12.59 8.67
CA MET A 1 12.55 11.80 9.31
C MET A 1 11.50 12.75 9.89
N PRO A 2 10.40 13.04 9.19
CA PRO A 2 9.37 13.94 9.70
C PRO A 2 8.41 13.29 10.69
N VAL A 3 7.93 14.11 11.62
CA VAL A 3 6.72 13.85 12.41
C VAL A 3 5.64 14.80 11.91
N TYR A 4 4.48 14.26 11.56
CA TYR A 4 3.33 15.03 11.11
C TYR A 4 2.32 15.17 12.24
N LEU A 5 1.84 16.38 12.46
CA LEU A 5 0.59 16.65 13.15
C LEU A 5 -0.49 16.89 12.08
N LEU A 6 -1.48 16.01 12.01
CA LEU A 6 -2.51 16.07 10.98
C LEU A 6 -3.92 16.02 11.55
N TYR A 7 -4.85 16.72 10.90
CA TYR A 7 -6.27 16.60 11.15
C TYR A 7 -6.93 15.83 10.00
N GLY A 8 -7.56 14.72 10.34
CA GLY A 8 -8.09 13.79 9.34
C GLY A 8 -8.62 12.51 9.97
N PHE A 9 -8.54 11.42 9.22
CA PHE A 9 -8.99 10.10 9.67
C PHE A 9 -8.04 9.00 9.20
N ARG A 10 -8.09 7.86 9.88
CA ARG A 10 -7.38 6.65 9.46
C ARG A 10 -8.13 5.98 8.33
N TRP A 11 -7.43 5.65 7.25
CA TRP A 11 -7.95 4.88 6.14
C TRP A 11 -7.37 3.47 6.18
N PRO A 12 -8.16 2.45 6.55
CA PRO A 12 -7.68 1.07 6.64
C PRO A 12 -7.13 0.57 5.31
N ARG A 13 -6.04 -0.19 5.34
CA ARG A 13 -5.50 -0.84 4.13
C ARG A 13 -6.42 -1.94 3.63
N ALA A 14 -6.94 -2.72 4.57
CA ALA A 14 -7.85 -3.84 4.32
C ALA A 14 -9.32 -3.41 4.43
N GLY A 15 -10.22 -4.33 4.10
CA GLY A 15 -11.67 -4.10 4.14
C GLY A 15 -12.24 -3.61 2.81
N PHE A 16 -13.57 -3.64 2.69
CA PHE A 16 -14.28 -3.39 1.43
C PHE A 16 -14.11 -1.96 0.90
N THR A 17 -13.97 -0.97 1.79
CA THR A 17 -13.67 0.43 1.44
C THR A 17 -12.20 0.81 1.67
N GLY A 18 -11.36 -0.18 2.01
CA GLY A 18 -9.95 0.04 2.32
C GLY A 18 -9.13 0.40 1.09
N VAL A 19 -7.93 0.94 1.34
CA VAL A 19 -7.02 1.46 0.30
C VAL A 19 -6.78 0.45 -0.83
N ARG A 20 -6.50 -0.82 -0.48
CA ARG A 20 -6.20 -1.86 -1.47
C ARG A 20 -7.39 -2.11 -2.41
N VAL A 21 -8.59 -2.21 -1.85
CA VAL A 21 -9.81 -2.42 -2.65
C VAL A 21 -10.15 -1.18 -3.47
N TYR A 22 -9.96 0.02 -2.91
CA TYR A 22 -10.17 1.27 -3.65
C TYR A 22 -9.29 1.38 -4.89
N ILE A 23 -7.98 1.07 -4.77
CA ILE A 23 -7.04 1.09 -5.89
C ILE A 23 -7.49 0.14 -7.00
N VAL A 24 -7.88 -1.09 -6.65
CA VAL A 24 -8.37 -2.09 -7.61
C VAL A 24 -9.67 -1.65 -8.27
N LEU A 25 -10.66 -1.20 -7.51
CA LEU A 25 -11.97 -0.82 -8.06
C LEU A 25 -11.92 0.40 -8.97
N ASN A 26 -10.94 1.29 -8.77
CA ASN A 26 -10.75 2.48 -9.59
C ASN A 26 -9.69 2.31 -10.69
N ASN A 27 -9.16 1.09 -10.86
CA ASN A 27 -8.12 0.76 -11.85
C ASN A 27 -6.90 1.69 -11.78
N LEU A 28 -6.38 1.93 -10.58
CA LEU A 28 -5.19 2.76 -10.36
C LEU A 28 -3.92 1.90 -10.46
N GLU A 29 -3.59 1.43 -11.66
CA GLU A 29 -2.56 0.40 -11.88
C GLU A 29 -1.16 0.79 -11.37
N ASN A 30 -0.81 2.08 -11.42
CA ASN A 30 0.48 2.60 -10.96
C ASN A 30 0.46 3.09 -9.50
N ALA A 31 -0.68 2.94 -8.79
CA ALA A 31 -0.78 3.29 -7.39
C ALA A 31 -0.39 2.10 -6.51
N THR A 32 0.41 2.34 -5.48
CA THR A 32 0.73 1.31 -4.48
C THR A 32 -0.22 1.48 -3.29
N ALA A 33 -0.75 0.40 -2.73
CA ALA A 33 -1.42 0.55 -1.45
C ALA A 33 -0.38 0.86 -0.38
N GLU A 34 0.78 0.23 -0.36
CA GLU A 34 1.68 0.22 0.78
C GLU A 34 2.48 1.53 0.95
N TYR A 35 2.65 2.31 -0.11
CA TYR A 35 3.40 3.57 -0.15
C TYR A 35 2.54 4.70 -0.74
N LEU A 36 1.71 5.34 0.10
CA LEU A 36 0.77 6.38 -0.37
C LEU A 36 1.42 7.75 -0.55
N GLN A 37 2.48 8.02 0.20
CA GLN A 37 3.23 9.28 0.10
C GLN A 37 4.07 9.36 -1.18
N GLN A 38 4.19 8.26 -1.92
CA GLN A 38 4.83 8.24 -3.23
C GLN A 38 4.12 9.22 -4.18
N PRO A 39 4.85 10.13 -4.86
CA PRO A 39 4.22 11.21 -5.64
C PRO A 39 3.19 10.74 -6.68
N GLU A 40 3.47 9.66 -7.41
CA GLU A 40 2.56 9.14 -8.43
C GLU A 40 1.30 8.53 -7.80
N THR A 41 1.45 7.73 -6.74
CA THR A 41 0.34 7.14 -5.98
C THR A 41 -0.57 8.22 -5.40
N ALA A 42 0.01 9.24 -4.74
CA ALA A 42 -0.74 10.37 -4.18
C ALA A 42 -1.52 11.12 -5.27
N ARG A 43 -0.88 11.38 -6.42
CA ARG A 43 -1.50 12.04 -7.58
C ARG A 43 -2.68 11.23 -8.11
N LEU A 44 -2.50 9.94 -8.35
CA LEU A 44 -3.54 9.05 -8.89
C LEU A 44 -4.75 8.94 -7.95
N LEU A 45 -4.51 8.81 -6.64
CA LEU A 45 -5.59 8.82 -5.65
C LEU A 45 -6.35 10.14 -5.65
N LEU A 46 -5.64 11.27 -5.65
CA LEU A 46 -6.26 12.59 -5.66
C LEU A 46 -7.08 12.83 -6.93
N GLU A 47 -6.58 12.43 -8.10
CA GLU A 47 -7.32 12.51 -9.37
C GLU A 47 -8.57 11.61 -9.36
N SER A 48 -8.45 10.40 -8.83
CA SER A 48 -9.58 9.49 -8.64
C SER A 48 -10.65 10.10 -7.73
N PHE A 49 -10.26 10.71 -6.61
CA PHE A 49 -11.19 11.42 -5.72
C PHE A 49 -11.83 12.64 -6.38
N LYS A 50 -11.07 13.43 -7.16
CA LYS A 50 -11.63 14.56 -7.92
C LYS A 50 -12.67 14.12 -8.95
N LYS A 51 -12.49 12.93 -9.54
CA LYS A 51 -13.42 12.37 -10.51
C LYS A 51 -14.69 11.81 -9.86
N ASN A 52 -14.53 11.07 -8.77
CA ASN A 52 -15.63 10.34 -8.13
C ASN A 52 -16.39 11.19 -7.11
N GLU A 53 -15.70 12.10 -6.43
CA GLU A 53 -16.19 12.94 -5.33
C GLU A 53 -15.86 14.44 -5.53
N PRO A 54 -16.17 15.03 -6.70
CA PRO A 54 -15.80 16.41 -7.00
C PRO A 54 -16.32 17.41 -5.95
N ASP A 55 -17.54 17.20 -5.45
CA ASP A 55 -18.19 18.10 -4.47
C ASP A 55 -17.54 18.04 -3.08
N ILE A 56 -16.99 16.88 -2.69
CA ILE A 56 -16.27 16.71 -1.43
C ILE A 56 -14.90 17.37 -1.56
N VAL A 57 -14.14 17.02 -2.60
CA VAL A 57 -12.76 17.49 -2.78
C VAL A 57 -12.71 19.01 -3.00
N ALA A 58 -13.69 19.60 -3.67
CA ALA A 58 -13.75 21.05 -3.90
C ALA A 58 -13.90 21.87 -2.61
N ARG A 59 -14.43 21.27 -1.53
CA ARG A 59 -14.59 21.93 -0.22
C ARG A 59 -13.39 21.73 0.71
N LEU A 60 -12.43 20.87 0.35
CA LEU A 60 -11.24 20.61 1.15
C LEU A 60 -10.11 21.54 0.72
N PRO A 61 -9.40 22.20 1.66
CA PRO A 61 -8.30 23.10 1.31
C PRO A 61 -7.12 22.35 0.69
N GLU A 62 -6.83 21.17 1.23
CA GLU A 62 -5.80 20.24 0.74
C GLU A 62 -6.23 18.82 1.15
N VAL A 63 -5.81 17.81 0.37
CA VAL A 63 -5.86 16.41 0.78
C VAL A 63 -4.46 15.84 0.67
N ARG A 64 -3.92 15.39 1.80
CA ARG A 64 -2.63 14.69 1.86
C ARG A 64 -2.80 13.30 2.40
N PHE A 65 -2.04 12.36 1.84
CA PHE A 65 -1.90 11.01 2.37
C PHE A 65 -0.66 10.97 3.23
N ILE A 66 -0.77 10.45 4.45
CA ILE A 66 0.36 10.30 5.37
C ILE A 66 0.39 8.85 5.84
N GLU A 67 1.58 8.29 5.94
CA GLU A 67 1.78 6.92 6.41
C GLU A 67 2.73 6.88 7.61
N GLN A 68 2.58 5.81 8.38
CA GLN A 68 3.57 5.42 9.37
C GLN A 68 4.57 4.53 8.68
N TYR A 69 5.85 4.81 8.89
CA TYR A 69 6.91 3.96 8.37
C TYR A 69 8.13 4.10 9.27
N ASP A 70 8.76 2.97 9.59
CA ASP A 70 10.01 2.90 10.33
C ASP A 70 10.96 2.02 9.51
N PRO A 71 11.98 2.60 8.83
CA PRO A 71 12.88 1.82 7.98
C PRO A 71 13.75 0.84 8.78
N GLU A 72 13.90 1.05 10.09
CA GLU A 72 14.66 0.16 10.98
C GLU A 72 13.84 -1.05 11.44
N ASP A 73 12.51 -1.02 11.28
CA ASP A 73 11.65 -2.15 11.59
C ASP A 73 11.62 -3.16 10.43
N ILE A 74 12.52 -4.14 10.50
CA ILE A 74 12.62 -5.23 9.53
C ILE A 74 11.97 -6.54 10.02
N SER A 75 11.44 -6.57 11.23
CA SER A 75 11.08 -7.82 11.93
C SER A 75 9.63 -7.92 12.35
N SER A 76 8.93 -6.80 12.52
CA SER A 76 7.52 -6.84 12.91
C SER A 76 6.64 -7.33 11.77
N GLU A 77 5.46 -7.84 12.11
CA GLU A 77 4.42 -8.19 11.12
C GLU A 77 3.97 -6.99 10.26
N THR A 78 4.22 -5.77 10.75
CA THR A 78 3.82 -4.52 10.11
C THR A 78 4.97 -3.77 9.44
N ALA A 79 6.19 -4.33 9.48
CA ALA A 79 7.40 -3.78 8.87
C ALA A 79 7.18 -3.28 7.44
N VAL A 80 6.52 -4.11 6.62
CA VAL A 80 6.23 -3.80 5.21
C VAL A 80 4.94 -3.00 5.04
N SER A 81 3.94 -3.26 5.88
CA SER A 81 2.58 -2.76 5.69
C SER A 81 1.90 -2.46 7.01
N GLN A 82 1.84 -1.17 7.34
CA GLN A 82 1.00 -0.68 8.43
C GLN A 82 -0.49 -0.90 8.14
N PRO A 83 -1.32 -1.14 9.17
CA PRO A 83 -2.74 -1.51 8.99
C PRO A 83 -3.61 -0.39 8.42
N TYR A 84 -3.17 0.86 8.54
CA TYR A 84 -3.85 2.05 8.03
C TYR A 84 -2.84 3.10 7.55
N ALA A 85 -3.31 3.94 6.64
CA ALA A 85 -2.71 5.23 6.35
C ALA A 85 -3.65 6.34 6.83
N TYR A 86 -3.30 7.60 6.61
CA TYR A 86 -4.10 8.75 7.01
C TYR A 86 -4.49 9.57 5.79
N VAL A 87 -5.74 10.00 5.77
CA VAL A 87 -6.24 11.02 4.84
C VAL A 87 -6.41 12.29 5.65
N ALA A 88 -5.60 13.30 5.33
CA ALA A 88 -5.52 14.53 6.09
C ALA A 88 -6.05 15.72 5.28
N ALA A 89 -6.93 16.51 5.90
CA ALA A 89 -7.38 17.80 5.38
C ALA A 89 -6.47 18.96 5.81
N ARG A 90 -5.66 18.74 6.85
CA ARG A 90 -4.63 19.66 7.33
C ARG A 90 -3.43 18.86 7.80
N VAL A 91 -2.23 19.26 7.37
CA VAL A 91 -0.99 18.64 7.81
C VAL A 91 0.01 19.72 8.20
N ILE A 92 0.63 19.54 9.35
CA ILE A 92 1.71 20.34 9.87
C ILE A 92 2.90 19.40 10.04
N GLU A 93 3.99 19.69 9.35
CA GLU A 93 5.24 19.00 9.58
C GLU A 93 5.93 19.63 10.79
N MET A 94 6.25 18.80 11.79
CA MET A 94 7.01 19.25 12.94
C MET A 94 8.42 19.62 12.50
N PRO A 95 8.98 20.73 12.99
CA PRO A 95 10.32 21.15 12.64
C PRO A 95 11.34 20.07 13.00
N ASP A 96 12.29 19.82 12.10
CA ASP A 96 13.50 19.08 12.45
C ASP A 96 14.38 19.92 13.39
N LEU A 97 15.24 19.27 14.18
CA LEU A 97 16.22 19.89 15.07
C LEU A 97 17.11 20.93 14.35
N ASN A 98 17.23 20.79 13.03
CA ASN A 98 18.02 21.67 12.16
C ASN A 98 17.28 22.96 11.74
N THR A 99 15.97 23.10 12.04
CA THR A 99 15.17 24.28 11.70
C THR A 99 14.70 25.02 12.95
N PRO A 100 15.49 25.99 13.45
CA PRO A 100 15.09 26.74 14.64
C PRO A 100 13.88 27.65 14.38
N GLY A 101 12.90 27.65 15.29
CA GLY A 101 12.08 28.82 15.56
C GLY A 101 10.57 28.74 15.32
N ASN A 102 10.01 27.67 14.74
CA ASN A 102 8.55 27.57 14.52
C ASN A 102 7.99 26.24 15.00
N ASN A 103 6.79 26.24 15.59
CA ASN A 103 5.97 25.04 15.84
C ASN A 103 6.60 23.97 16.76
N ILE A 104 7.43 24.40 17.72
CA ILE A 104 8.10 23.51 18.69
C ILE A 104 7.18 22.99 19.80
N CYS A 105 6.02 23.61 19.98
CA CYS A 105 5.04 23.26 21.00
C CYS A 105 3.63 23.50 20.45
N TRP A 106 2.73 22.58 20.77
CA TRP A 106 1.31 22.67 20.44
C TRP A 106 0.48 22.37 21.68
N ASP A 107 -0.52 23.19 21.93
CA ASP A 107 -1.50 22.93 22.99
C ASP A 107 -2.57 21.97 22.46
N VAL A 108 -2.66 20.79 23.06
CA VAL A 108 -3.63 19.74 22.70
C VAL A 108 -5.07 20.19 22.94
N GLU A 109 -5.31 20.99 23.97
CA GLU A 109 -6.65 21.53 24.29
C GLU A 109 -7.08 22.59 23.28
N GLU A 110 -6.13 23.36 22.73
CA GLU A 110 -6.41 24.32 21.65
C GLU A 110 -6.68 23.61 20.33
N LEU A 111 -5.85 22.62 19.97
CA LEU A 111 -6.06 21.79 18.79
C LEU A 111 -7.42 21.08 18.82
N ASN A 112 -7.84 20.57 19.97
CA ASN A 112 -9.15 19.89 20.09
C ASN A 112 -10.35 20.84 19.93
N LYS A 113 -10.18 22.14 20.16
CA LYS A 113 -11.25 23.13 19.98
C LYS A 113 -11.39 23.56 18.54
N ASP A 114 -10.29 23.64 17.81
CA ASP A 114 -10.25 24.11 16.43
C ASP A 114 -9.38 23.21 15.55
N SER A 115 -10.00 22.59 14.55
CA SER A 115 -9.30 21.86 13.48
C SER A 115 -8.47 22.82 12.60
N GLY A 116 -8.74 24.12 12.67
CA GLY A 116 -8.29 25.18 11.76
C GLY A 116 -8.79 24.98 10.32
N LEU A 117 -9.87 24.22 10.17
CA LEU A 117 -10.60 24.07 8.92
C LEU A 117 -11.87 24.91 8.98
N MET A 118 -12.28 25.45 7.84
CA MET A 118 -13.61 26.07 7.70
C MET A 118 -14.71 25.03 7.99
N GLU A 119 -15.91 25.48 8.33
CA GLU A 119 -17.04 24.58 8.63
C GLU A 119 -17.37 23.69 7.43
N GLU A 120 -17.33 24.23 6.22
CA GLU A 120 -17.55 23.51 4.97
C GLU A 120 -16.52 22.39 4.77
N ALA A 121 -15.26 22.65 5.08
CA ALA A 121 -14.16 21.68 4.99
C ALA A 121 -14.26 20.61 6.08
N SER A 122 -14.69 20.99 7.29
CA SER A 122 -14.94 20.06 8.40
C SER A 122 -16.09 19.10 8.09
N ASN A 123 -17.14 19.59 7.45
CA ASN A 123 -18.24 18.75 6.96
C ASN A 123 -17.77 17.85 5.81
N ALA A 124 -17.01 18.40 4.85
CA ALA A 124 -16.48 17.63 3.73
C ALA A 124 -15.56 16.48 4.18
N ILE A 125 -14.66 16.69 5.15
CA ILE A 125 -13.77 15.62 5.65
C ILE A 125 -14.55 14.57 6.43
N THR A 126 -15.65 14.96 7.10
CA THR A 126 -16.56 14.04 7.79
C THR A 126 -17.30 13.14 6.79
N GLU A 127 -17.86 13.72 5.73
CA GLU A 127 -18.49 12.99 4.63
C GLU A 127 -17.47 12.06 3.93
N PHE A 128 -16.23 12.54 3.74
CA PHE A 128 -15.17 11.78 3.12
C PHE A 128 -14.79 10.54 3.96
N ARG A 129 -14.64 10.72 5.28
CA ARG A 129 -14.44 9.61 6.22
C ARG A 129 -15.59 8.61 6.16
N ASP A 130 -16.83 9.07 6.21
CA ASP A 130 -18.00 8.18 6.26
C ASP A 130 -18.11 7.30 5.00
N LYS A 131 -17.58 7.77 3.87
CA LYS A 131 -17.56 7.02 2.62
C LYS A 131 -16.46 5.96 2.56
N TYR A 132 -15.24 6.28 3.01
CA TYR A 132 -14.06 5.41 2.79
C TYR A 132 -13.56 4.69 4.04
N ALA A 133 -13.87 5.22 5.22
CA ALA A 133 -13.44 4.70 6.51
C ALA A 133 -14.58 4.83 7.55
N ALA A 134 -15.76 4.34 7.17
CA ALA A 134 -16.93 4.34 8.04
C ALA A 134 -16.59 3.71 9.41
N GLY A 135 -16.85 4.45 10.48
CA GLY A 135 -16.57 4.01 11.86
C GLY A 135 -15.18 4.38 12.39
N GLU A 136 -14.26 4.89 11.56
CA GLU A 136 -13.02 5.47 12.05
C GLU A 136 -13.24 6.81 12.75
N LYS A 137 -12.29 7.21 13.59
CA LYS A 137 -12.35 8.50 14.28
C LYS A 137 -11.87 9.61 13.34
N LEU A 138 -12.53 10.76 13.42
CA LEU A 138 -12.04 12.02 12.86
C LEU A 138 -11.38 12.82 13.98
N GLY A 139 -10.18 13.34 13.75
CA GLY A 139 -9.49 14.15 14.75
C GLY A 139 -8.04 14.41 14.42
N TRP A 140 -7.31 14.90 15.43
CA TRP A 140 -5.87 15.12 15.36
C TRP A 140 -5.08 13.83 15.60
N TYR A 141 -4.06 13.63 14.78
CA TYR A 141 -3.12 12.52 14.88
C TYR A 141 -1.68 13.03 14.80
N ILE A 142 -0.81 12.40 15.58
CA ILE A 142 0.64 12.56 15.47
C ILE A 142 1.16 11.30 14.78
N VAL A 143 1.86 11.47 13.65
CA VAL A 143 2.28 10.37 12.78
C VAL A 143 3.76 10.51 12.49
N TYR A 144 4.54 9.49 12.86
CA TYR A 144 5.95 9.40 12.54
C TYR A 144 6.15 8.69 11.19
N ASN A 145 6.95 9.28 10.32
CA ASN A 145 7.44 8.64 9.10
C ASN A 145 8.97 8.77 9.05
N GLY A 146 9.68 7.67 9.28
CA GLY A 146 11.14 7.60 9.27
C GLY A 146 11.72 7.95 7.91
N ASP A 147 11.11 7.47 6.84
CA ASP A 147 11.58 7.71 5.48
C ASP A 147 10.42 7.88 4.50
N PRO A 148 9.95 9.13 4.29
CA PRO A 148 8.87 9.42 3.35
C PRO A 148 9.21 9.14 1.89
N GLU A 149 10.49 9.11 1.53
CA GLU A 149 10.97 8.88 0.16
C GLU A 149 11.22 7.39 -0.11
N ARG A 150 11.36 6.58 0.95
CA ARG A 150 11.71 5.15 0.89
C ARG A 150 12.94 4.93 0.02
N TYR A 151 13.97 5.74 0.25
CA TYR A 151 15.20 5.67 -0.51
C TYR A 151 15.86 4.31 -0.31
N PHE A 152 16.04 3.58 -1.41
CA PHE A 152 16.81 2.34 -1.41
C PHE A 152 18.08 2.57 -2.24
N PRO A 153 19.29 2.40 -1.66
CA PRO A 153 20.51 2.52 -2.43
C PRO A 153 20.53 1.45 -3.52
N GLU A 154 20.88 1.84 -4.74
CA GLU A 154 21.20 0.87 -5.79
C GLU A 154 22.41 0.07 -5.30
N THR A 155 22.23 -1.21 -5.03
CA THR A 155 23.37 -2.13 -4.93
C THR A 155 23.94 -2.23 -6.33
N ASP A 156 25.16 -1.72 -6.52
CA ASP A 156 25.91 -1.91 -7.76
C ASP A 156 25.87 -3.42 -8.10
N GLU A 157 25.13 -3.81 -9.14
CA GLU A 157 25.09 -5.18 -9.67
C GLU A 157 26.43 -5.59 -10.32
N GLU A 158 27.52 -4.89 -10.02
CA GLU A 158 28.87 -5.09 -10.54
C GLU A 158 29.88 -5.43 -9.42
N THR A 159 29.57 -6.38 -8.54
CA THR A 159 30.56 -7.32 -7.96
C THR A 159 29.82 -8.49 -7.33
N VAL A 160 29.19 -9.32 -8.15
CA VAL A 160 29.28 -10.75 -7.87
C VAL A 160 30.70 -11.08 -8.30
N GLU A 161 31.67 -10.93 -7.40
CA GLU A 161 32.90 -11.71 -7.57
C GLU A 161 32.41 -13.15 -7.56
N GLU A 162 32.56 -13.83 -8.70
CA GLU A 162 32.52 -15.27 -8.76
C GLU A 162 33.60 -15.75 -7.77
N ASP A 163 33.23 -15.92 -6.50
CA ASP A 163 33.97 -16.78 -5.58
C ASP A 163 33.82 -18.21 -6.12
N ASP A 164 34.53 -18.47 -7.21
CA ASP A 164 35.07 -19.76 -7.59
C ASP A 164 36.09 -20.17 -6.50
N GLU A 165 35.66 -20.29 -5.25
CA GLU A 165 36.42 -20.98 -4.21
C GLU A 165 36.06 -22.47 -4.28
N ASP A 166 36.75 -23.16 -5.18
CA ASP A 166 37.24 -24.53 -5.04
C ASP A 166 36.38 -25.47 -4.18
N MET A 167 35.36 -26.07 -4.81
CA MET A 167 34.80 -27.35 -4.35
C MET A 167 35.91 -28.40 -4.41
N MET A 168 36.65 -28.57 -3.30
CA MET A 168 37.55 -29.70 -3.11
C MET A 168 36.77 -30.99 -3.38
N ASP A 169 37.18 -31.69 -4.44
CA ASP A 169 36.92 -33.10 -4.68
C ASP A 169 37.43 -33.90 -3.46
N GLU A 170 36.60 -34.10 -2.43
CA GLU A 170 36.77 -35.22 -1.52
C GLU A 170 36.33 -36.49 -2.23
N GLU A 171 37.31 -37.08 -2.90
CA GLU A 171 37.34 -38.43 -3.44
C GLU A 171 36.90 -39.44 -2.36
N TYR A 172 35.60 -39.73 -2.27
CA TYR A 172 35.12 -40.90 -1.54
C TYR A 172 35.55 -42.14 -2.31
N THR A 173 36.65 -42.73 -1.85
CA THR A 173 37.10 -44.06 -2.24
C THR A 173 35.94 -45.06 -2.14
N SER A 174 35.51 -45.55 -3.31
CA SER A 174 34.57 -46.65 -3.46
C SER A 174 35.14 -47.92 -2.82
N ASN A 175 34.45 -48.42 -1.77
CA ASN A 175 34.49 -49.83 -1.43
C ASN A 175 33.22 -50.47 -1.97
N ASP A 176 33.40 -51.21 -3.06
CA ASP A 176 32.45 -52.09 -3.73
C ASP A 176 31.89 -53.17 -2.78
N VAL A 177 30.58 -53.42 -2.84
CA VAL A 177 29.95 -54.74 -3.08
C VAL A 177 28.41 -54.60 -3.09
N GLY A 178 27.81 -54.81 -4.27
CA GLY A 178 26.68 -55.75 -4.40
C GLY A 178 25.27 -55.26 -4.73
N SER A 179 25.00 -55.03 -6.03
CA SER A 179 23.81 -55.47 -6.82
C SER A 179 22.37 -55.18 -6.33
N ASN A 180 21.59 -54.38 -7.08
CA ASN A 180 20.82 -54.83 -8.28
C ASN A 180 19.78 -53.78 -8.76
N ASN A 181 19.85 -53.45 -10.06
CA ASN A 181 18.79 -53.24 -11.08
C ASN A 181 17.58 -52.34 -10.70
N ASN A 182 17.18 -51.29 -11.43
CA ASN A 182 16.82 -51.31 -12.85
C ASN A 182 16.53 -49.86 -13.35
N SER A 183 16.69 -49.66 -14.64
CA SER A 183 16.71 -48.44 -15.46
C SER A 183 15.40 -47.63 -15.61
N GLY A 184 15.55 -46.32 -15.89
CA GLY A 184 14.59 -45.52 -16.67
C GLY A 184 14.62 -44.00 -16.42
N GLU A 185 15.27 -43.23 -17.30
CA GLU A 185 15.12 -41.76 -17.42
C GLU A 185 13.66 -41.34 -17.71
N PRO A 186 13.30 -40.09 -17.37
CA PRO A 186 12.70 -39.27 -18.43
C PRO A 186 13.18 -37.80 -18.46
N GLU A 187 13.22 -37.30 -19.70
CA GLU A 187 13.66 -35.99 -20.17
C GLU A 187 12.82 -34.79 -19.70
N ARG A 188 13.45 -33.61 -19.73
CA ARG A 188 12.89 -32.26 -19.54
C ARG A 188 12.02 -31.84 -20.75
N PRO A 189 10.81 -31.28 -20.59
CA PRO A 189 10.06 -30.73 -21.71
C PRO A 189 10.51 -29.29 -22.04
N LYS A 190 10.78 -29.06 -23.33
CA LYS A 190 10.99 -27.74 -23.95
C LYS A 190 9.66 -27.10 -24.36
N THR A 191 9.62 -25.79 -24.29
CA THR A 191 8.56 -24.87 -24.73
C THR A 191 8.40 -24.84 -26.26
N SER A 192 7.18 -24.74 -26.80
CA SER A 192 6.86 -23.78 -27.89
C SER A 192 5.34 -23.67 -28.18
N SER A 193 4.90 -22.41 -28.27
CA SER A 193 3.89 -21.78 -29.14
C SER A 193 2.81 -22.59 -29.87
N GLY A 194 1.58 -22.05 -29.85
CA GLY A 194 0.76 -21.96 -31.08
C GLY A 194 -0.74 -22.26 -30.97
N SER A 195 -1.54 -21.22 -30.68
CA SER A 195 -2.87 -20.87 -31.22
C SER A 195 -3.88 -21.98 -31.61
N ARG A 196 -5.10 -21.95 -31.03
CA ARG A 196 -6.31 -21.40 -31.69
C ARG A 196 -7.60 -21.67 -30.88
N PHE A 197 -8.48 -20.67 -30.97
CA PHE A 197 -9.84 -20.55 -30.46
C PHE A 197 -10.79 -21.69 -30.87
N SER A 198 -11.77 -21.98 -30.00
CA SER A 198 -13.19 -22.16 -30.41
C SER A 198 -14.16 -22.12 -29.22
N ASP A 199 -14.98 -21.07 -29.19
CA ASP A 199 -16.41 -21.01 -28.88
C ASP A 199 -17.07 -22.07 -27.98
N LYS A 200 -17.65 -21.60 -26.86
CA LYS A 200 -19.05 -21.86 -26.46
C LYS A 200 -19.49 -20.91 -25.34
N ILE A 201 -19.98 -19.75 -25.75
CA ILE A 201 -20.92 -18.95 -24.95
C ILE A 201 -22.28 -19.65 -25.04
N THR A 202 -23.01 -19.78 -23.92
CA THR A 202 -24.43 -19.35 -23.76
C THR A 202 -25.25 -20.28 -22.84
N ARG A 203 -26.00 -19.60 -21.95
CA ARG A 203 -27.21 -20.00 -21.19
C ARG A 203 -27.01 -20.76 -19.89
N LEU A 204 -27.25 -20.06 -18.79
CA LEU A 204 -28.08 -20.55 -17.67
C LEU A 204 -28.56 -19.37 -16.81
N PHE A 205 -29.61 -18.67 -17.25
CA PHE A 205 -30.56 -17.95 -16.38
C PHE A 205 -31.94 -17.83 -17.05
N LYS A 206 -32.99 -17.90 -16.22
CA LYS A 206 -34.46 -17.83 -16.45
C LYS A 206 -35.10 -19.15 -16.91
N LYS A 207 -36.24 -19.62 -16.37
CA LYS A 207 -37.38 -18.94 -15.70
C LYS A 207 -38.28 -20.04 -15.08
N ASN A 208 -39.00 -19.74 -13.99
CA ASN A 208 -40.48 -19.84 -13.97
C ASN A 208 -41.09 -19.35 -12.65
N SER A 209 -41.82 -18.24 -12.79
CA SER A 209 -42.90 -17.78 -11.93
C SER A 209 -44.24 -18.26 -12.48
N ASN A 210 -45.23 -18.37 -11.58
CA ASN A 210 -46.70 -18.26 -11.72
C ASN A 210 -47.39 -19.40 -10.94
N SER A 211 -48.52 -19.25 -10.26
CA SER A 211 -49.37 -18.13 -9.79
C SER A 211 -50.52 -18.78 -8.99
N THR A 212 -51.09 -18.06 -8.03
CA THR A 212 -52.22 -18.41 -7.16
C THR A 212 -53.53 -18.73 -7.93
N PRO A 213 -54.54 -19.32 -7.26
CA PRO A 213 -55.53 -18.52 -6.50
C PRO A 213 -55.73 -18.95 -5.04
#